data_AF-A0A4Q2J0W2-F1
#
_entry.id   AF-A0A4Q2J0W2-F1
#
_cell.length_a   1.000
_cell.length_b   1.000
_cell.length_c   1.000
_cell.angle_alpha   90.00
_cell.angle_beta   90.00
_cell.angle_gamma   90.00
#
_symmetry.space_group_name_H-M   'P 1'
#
loop_
_entity.id
_entity.type
_entity.pdbx_description
1 polymer ?
#
loop_
_entity_poly.entity_id
_entity_poly.type
_entity_poly.pdbx_seq_one_letter_code
_entity_poly.pdbx_strand_id
1 'polypeptide(L)'
;MKTISLRQPLPIGGPVHHPSEGPVTVDDALAEHLVSSGLADEGDGEEDDEEFDEEDEADGLEDLTVADLGILVTKEGVPLHGATKKDDIIKAIRAHRAAE
;
A
#
# COMPACT_ATOMS: atom_id res chain seq x y z
N MET A 1 -5.81 -1.32 -11.28
CA MET A 1 -5.54 -2.51 -12.13
C MET A 1 -4.78 -3.45 -11.23
N LYS A 2 -5.48 -4.33 -10.52
CA LYS A 2 -4.90 -5.09 -9.42
C LYS A 2 -4.02 -6.26 -9.82
N THR A 3 -2.98 -6.48 -9.02
CA THR A 3 -2.13 -7.66 -9.11
C THR A 3 -2.64 -8.75 -8.16
N ILE A 4 -2.84 -9.96 -8.69
CA ILE A 4 -3.35 -11.10 -7.92
C ILE A 4 -2.44 -12.32 -8.07
N SER A 5 -2.39 -13.16 -7.04
CA SER A 5 -1.68 -14.45 -7.10
C SER A 5 -2.67 -15.59 -7.30
N LEU A 6 -2.55 -16.33 -8.41
CA LEU A 6 -3.48 -17.41 -8.71
C LEU A 6 -3.22 -18.63 -7.83
N ARG A 7 -4.30 -19.25 -7.33
CA ARG A 7 -4.19 -20.53 -6.60
C ARG A 7 -4.26 -21.75 -7.50
N GLN A 8 -4.84 -21.59 -8.69
CA GLN A 8 -5.02 -22.65 -9.67
C GLN A 8 -4.93 -22.10 -11.10
N PRO A 9 -4.72 -22.96 -12.11
CA PRO A 9 -4.70 -22.51 -13.50
C PRO A 9 -6.05 -21.92 -13.92
N LEU A 10 -6.05 -20.67 -14.42
CA LEU A 10 -7.26 -19.92 -14.76
C LEU A 10 -7.10 -19.18 -16.10
N PRO A 11 -8.14 -19.18 -16.97
CA PRO A 11 -8.14 -18.36 -18.17
C PRO A 11 -8.39 -16.90 -17.82
N ILE A 12 -7.42 -16.03 -18.13
CA ILE A 12 -7.51 -14.58 -17.90
C ILE A 12 -7.23 -13.89 -19.23
N GLY A 13 -8.18 -13.12 -19.76
CA GLY A 13 -8.02 -12.43 -21.04
C GLY A 13 -7.85 -13.35 -22.27
N GLY A 14 -8.12 -14.66 -22.14
CA GLY A 14 -7.94 -15.65 -23.21
C GLY A 14 -6.94 -16.75 -22.85
N PRO A 15 -5.64 -16.46 -22.66
CA PRO A 15 -4.66 -17.46 -22.26
C PRO A 15 -4.92 -18.00 -20.84
N VAL A 16 -4.48 -19.23 -20.59
CA VAL A 16 -4.51 -19.85 -19.26
C VAL A 16 -3.24 -19.47 -18.52
N HIS A 17 -3.40 -18.84 -17.37
CA HIS A 17 -2.32 -18.47 -16.47
C HIS A 17 -2.19 -19.50 -15.34
N HIS A 18 -0.96 -19.83 -14.97
CA HIS A 18 -0.62 -20.79 -13.94
C HIS A 18 -0.07 -20.10 -12.68
N PRO A 19 -0.34 -20.63 -11.48
CA PRO A 19 0.25 -20.12 -10.23
C PRO A 19 1.78 -20.00 -10.25
N SER A 20 2.46 -20.88 -10.99
CA SER A 20 3.92 -20.91 -11.10
C SER A 20 4.51 -19.76 -11.92
N GLU A 21 3.69 -19.03 -12.68
CA GLU A 21 4.14 -17.87 -13.48
C GLU A 21 4.32 -16.62 -12.61
N GLY A 22 3.83 -16.64 -11.37
CA GLY A 22 3.85 -15.51 -10.45
C GLY A 22 2.55 -14.69 -10.51
N PRO A 23 2.55 -13.49 -9.93
CA PRO A 23 1.38 -12.63 -9.88
C PRO A 23 0.96 -12.13 -11.27
N VAL A 24 -0.34 -11.99 -11.49
CA VAL A 24 -0.93 -11.53 -12.74
C VAL A 24 -1.70 -10.23 -12.50
N THR A 25 -1.48 -9.24 -13.35
CA THR A 25 -2.22 -7.97 -13.32
C THR A 25 -3.52 -8.12 -14.10
N VAL A 26 -4.64 -7.81 -13.46
CA VAL A 26 -6.00 -7.89 -14.02
C VAL A 26 -6.78 -6.63 -13.67
N ASP A 27 -7.95 -6.45 -14.28
CA ASP A 27 -8.87 -5.38 -13.89
C ASP A 27 -9.42 -5.59 -12.47
N ASP A 28 -9.72 -4.49 -11.78
CA ASP A 28 -10.04 -4.51 -10.35
C ASP A 28 -11.30 -5.34 -10.05
N ALA A 29 -12.29 -5.26 -10.92
CA ALA A 29 -13.52 -6.04 -10.82
C ALA A 29 -13.25 -7.55 -10.94
N LEU A 30 -12.38 -7.96 -11.88
CA LEU A 30 -11.96 -9.35 -12.02
C LEU A 30 -11.10 -9.82 -10.84
N ALA A 31 -10.20 -8.97 -10.33
CA ALA A 31 -9.40 -9.27 -9.14
C ALA A 31 -10.29 -9.56 -7.93
N GLU A 32 -11.23 -8.66 -7.61
CA GLU A 32 -12.18 -8.86 -6.52
C GLU A 32 -13.03 -10.12 -6.70
N HIS A 33 -13.46 -10.39 -7.94
CA HIS A 33 -14.20 -11.60 -8.24
C HIS A 33 -13.37 -12.87 -8.01
N LEU A 34 -12.10 -12.89 -8.40
CA LEU A 34 -11.21 -14.03 -8.24
C LEU A 34 -10.80 -14.26 -6.77
N VAL A 35 -10.60 -13.18 -6.01
CA VAL A 35 -10.30 -13.26 -4.58
C VAL A 35 -11.53 -13.71 -3.79
N SER A 36 -12.70 -13.11 -4.03
CA SER A 36 -13.94 -13.46 -3.33
C SER A 36 -14.41 -14.90 -3.61
N SER A 37 -14.07 -15.45 -4.77
CA SER A 37 -14.32 -16.85 -5.13
C SER A 37 -13.26 -17.82 -4.64
N GLY A 38 -12.18 -17.34 -3.99
CA GLY A 38 -11.08 -18.16 -3.49
C GLY A 38 -10.20 -18.76 -4.60
N LEU A 39 -10.29 -18.22 -5.82
CA LEU A 39 -9.51 -18.64 -6.99
C LEU A 39 -8.13 -17.95 -7.05
N ALA A 40 -8.02 -16.79 -6.43
CA ALA A 40 -6.78 -16.03 -6.26
C ALA A 40 -6.62 -15.55 -4.82
N ASP A 41 -5.38 -15.27 -4.44
CA ASP A 41 -5.04 -14.47 -3.27
C ASP A 41 -4.84 -13.02 -3.72
N GLU A 42 -5.19 -12.09 -2.82
CA GLU A 42 -4.79 -10.69 -2.96
C GLU A 42 -3.27 -10.68 -3.08
N GLY A 43 -2.77 -10.27 -4.25
CA GLY A 43 -1.34 -10.20 -4.47
C GLY A 43 -0.78 -9.11 -3.58
N ASP A 44 0.36 -9.36 -2.96
CA ASP A 44 1.18 -8.38 -2.23
C ASP A 44 1.86 -7.41 -3.24
N GLY A 45 1.10 -6.98 -4.24
CA GLY A 45 1.53 -6.08 -5.29
C GLY A 45 1.10 -4.69 -4.89
N GLU A 46 2.05 -3.96 -4.31
CA GLU A 46 2.09 -2.50 -4.20
C GLU A 46 1.45 -1.87 -5.45
N GLU A 47 0.16 -1.51 -5.38
CA GLU A 47 -0.37 -0.47 -6.26
C GLU A 47 0.17 0.85 -5.69
N ASP A 48 1.37 1.16 -6.17
CA ASP A 48 1.91 2.50 -6.41
C ASP A 48 0.88 3.29 -7.24
N ASP A 49 -0.24 3.65 -6.63
CA ASP A 49 -1.11 4.74 -7.08
C ASP A 49 -0.56 6.04 -6.45
N GLU A 50 0.70 6.38 -6.74
CA GLU A 50 1.13 7.77 -6.67
C GLU A 50 0.59 8.47 -7.93
N GLU A 51 -0.71 8.75 -7.90
CA GLU A 51 -1.32 9.80 -8.72
C GLU A 51 -0.55 11.08 -8.39
N PHE A 52 0.40 11.42 -9.27
CA PHE A 52 1.10 12.70 -9.29
C PHE A 52 0.05 13.80 -9.49
N ASP A 53 -0.54 14.29 -8.39
CA ASP A 53 -1.32 15.52 -8.36
C ASP A 53 -0.57 16.54 -7.49
N GLU A 54 0.21 17.32 -8.23
CA GLU A 54 0.57 18.71 -8.04
C GLU A 54 0.31 19.38 -6.66
N GLU A 55 1.41 19.91 -6.11
CA GLU A 55 1.45 21.17 -5.35
C GLU A 55 0.81 21.18 -3.94
N ASP A 56 1.46 20.52 -3.00
CA ASP A 56 1.76 21.14 -1.70
C ASP A 56 3.07 20.52 -1.18
N GLU A 57 3.77 21.18 -0.28
CA GLU A 57 5.02 20.70 0.35
C GLU A 57 4.76 19.48 1.26
N ALA A 58 4.18 18.41 0.72
CA ALA A 58 3.91 17.17 1.41
C ALA A 58 5.23 16.39 1.49
N ASP A 59 5.76 16.27 2.70
CA ASP A 59 6.93 15.49 3.07
C ASP A 59 6.76 13.97 2.92
N GLY A 60 5.78 13.52 2.12
CA GLY A 60 5.46 12.12 1.83
C GLY A 60 4.96 11.32 3.03
N LEU A 61 4.63 11.98 4.15
CA LEU A 61 4.23 11.29 5.38
C LEU A 61 2.79 10.75 5.30
N GLU A 62 1.94 11.36 4.47
CA GLU A 62 0.56 10.93 4.23
C GLU A 62 0.48 9.59 3.53
N ASP A 63 1.45 9.26 2.66
CA ASP A 63 1.47 8.02 1.88
C ASP A 63 1.96 6.83 2.70
N LEU A 64 2.66 7.10 3.81
CA LEU A 64 3.20 6.07 4.68
C LEU A 64 2.14 5.39 5.55
N THR A 65 2.34 4.10 5.82
CA THR A 65 1.49 3.37 6.77
C THR A 65 1.75 3.83 8.21
N VAL A 66 0.82 3.56 9.13
CA VAL A 66 1.04 3.82 10.57
C VAL A 66 2.28 3.07 11.09
N ALA A 67 2.58 1.90 10.52
CA ALA A 67 3.77 1.13 10.87
C ALA A 67 5.05 1.86 10.43
N ASP A 68 5.11 2.35 9.20
CA ASP A 68 6.26 3.07 8.65
C ASP A 68 6.48 4.42 9.36
N LEU A 69 5.38 5.12 9.67
CA LEU A 69 5.43 6.32 10.50
C LEU A 69 5.98 6.03 11.90
N GLY A 70 5.62 4.89 12.50
CA GLY A 70 6.19 4.45 13.78
C GLY A 70 7.69 4.17 13.71
N ILE A 71 8.18 3.64 12.59
CA ILE A 71 9.61 3.45 12.32
C ILE A 71 10.30 4.81 12.23
N LEU A 72 9.74 5.76 11.47
CA LEU A 72 10.28 7.13 11.33
C LEU A 72 10.37 7.83 12.68
N VAL A 73 9.30 7.79 13.48
CA VAL A 73 9.28 8.34 14.84
C VAL A 73 10.41 7.77 15.69
N THR A 74 10.61 6.45 15.63
CA THR A 74 11.65 5.78 16.41
C THR A 74 13.05 6.17 15.92
N LYS A 75 13.22 6.29 14.61
CA LYS A 75 14.48 6.65 13.95
C LYS A 75 14.89 8.09 14.23
N GLU A 76 13.94 9.02 14.18
CA GLU A 76 14.14 10.45 14.40
C GLU A 76 14.06 10.81 15.90
N GLY A 77 13.56 9.93 16.75
CA GLY A 77 13.41 10.19 18.19
C GLY A 77 12.25 11.14 18.50
N VAL A 78 11.22 11.16 17.65
CA VAL A 78 10.05 12.04 17.77
C VAL A 78 9.22 11.63 18.99
N PRO A 79 8.92 12.55 19.94
CA PRO A 79 8.07 12.24 21.07
C PRO A 79 6.59 12.25 20.67
N LEU A 80 5.94 11.07 20.65
CA LEU A 80 4.53 10.96 20.26
C LEU A 80 3.53 11.38 21.34
N HIS A 81 3.94 11.50 22.60
CA HIS A 81 3.05 11.87 23.74
C HIS A 81 1.72 11.08 23.83
N GLY A 82 1.69 9.83 23.34
CA GLY A 82 0.48 9.00 23.32
C GLY A 82 -0.40 9.16 22.08
N ALA A 83 0.10 9.82 21.02
CA ALA A 83 -0.53 9.82 19.70
C ALA A 83 -0.60 8.39 19.14
N THR A 84 -1.80 7.93 18.81
CA THR A 84 -2.07 6.61 18.23
C THR A 84 -2.76 6.69 16.87
N LYS A 85 -3.17 7.89 16.45
CA LYS A 85 -3.79 8.13 15.14
C LYS A 85 -2.73 8.57 14.14
N LYS A 86 -2.90 8.15 12.89
CA LYS A 86 -2.01 8.48 11.76
C LYS A 86 -1.72 9.99 11.69
N ASP A 87 -2.77 10.81 11.65
CA ASP A 87 -2.63 12.28 11.55
C ASP A 87 -1.87 12.90 12.72
N ASP A 88 -2.07 12.37 13.93
CA ASP A 88 -1.39 12.88 15.13
C ASP A 88 0.11 12.53 15.11
N ILE A 89 0.46 11.35 14.57
CA ILE A 89 1.85 10.94 14.37
C ILE A 89 2.53 11.82 13.30
N ILE A 90 1.88 12.04 12.16
CA ILE A 90 2.40 12.92 11.09
C ILE A 90 2.66 14.33 11.63
N LYS A 91 1.71 14.89 12.38
CA LYS A 91 1.87 16.20 13.04
C LYS A 91 3.05 16.23 14.00
N ALA A 92 3.26 15.18 14.78
CA ALA A 92 4.39 15.10 15.71
C ALA A 92 5.73 15.10 14.97
N ILE A 93 5.84 14.34 13.87
CA ILE A 93 7.05 14.30 13.02
C ILE A 93 7.32 15.69 12.42
N ARG A 94 6.30 16.32 11.82
CA ARG A 94 6.42 17.67 11.24
C ARG A 94 6.84 18.71 12.28
N ALA A 95 6.21 18.69 13.46
CA ALA A 95 6.55 19.61 14.53
C ALA A 95 7.98 19.40 15.07
N HIS A 96 8.47 18.16 15.07
CA HIS A 96 9.84 17.84 15.44
C HIS A 96 10.85 18.39 14.42
N ARG A 97 10.63 18.11 13.13
CA ARG A 97 11.51 18.58 12.04
C ARG A 97 11.54 20.11 11.91
N ALA A 98 10.43 20.78 12.18
CA ALA A 98 10.37 22.25 12.16
C ALA A 98 11.06 22.92 13.37
N ALA A 99 11.40 22.16 14.42
CA ALA A 99 12.05 22.66 15.62
C ALA A 99 13.58 22.49 15.62
N GLU A 100 14.15 21.81 14.62
CA GLU A 100 15.59 21.74 14.34
C GLU A 100 16.06 22.89 13.44
#